data_AF-A0AAN7UI09-F1
#
_entry.id   AF-A0AAN7UI09-F1
#
_cell.length_a   1.000
_cell.length_b   1.000
_cell.length_c   1.000
_cell.angle_alpha   90.00
_cell.angle_beta   90.00
_cell.angle_gamma   90.00
#
_symmetry.space_group_name_H-M   'P 1'
#
loop_
_entity.id
_entity.type
_entity.pdbx_description
1 polymer ?
#
loop_
_entity_poly.entity_id
_entity_poly.type
_entity_poly.pdbx_seq_one_letter_code
_entity_poly.pdbx_strand_id
1 'polypeptide(L)'
;MQRINDPSLPPRIVAVYFGEGAASEGDFHAALNIAATRSCPVVFICRNNGYAISTPTLDQYRGDGIASRGIGYGIDTIRVDGNDVWAVREATKKARQMALQDGGKPILIEAMSYRVSHHSTSDDSFAYRARVEVEDWKRRDNPISRLRKYMEAKEIWDEAKDKEAREGIKRDVLKAFSQAEREKKPPIRAMFEDVYEELTPELRAQMQELRDYLERYPDEYDLGEYEGGKNSLDS
;
A
#
# COMPACT_ATOMS: atom_id res chain seq x y z
N MET A 1 -18.84 -15.66 -0.02
CA MET A 1 -19.93 -15.54 0.98
C MET A 1 -21.03 -14.56 0.58
N GLN A 2 -20.77 -13.26 0.35
CA GLN A 2 -21.87 -12.32 0.00
C GLN A 2 -22.65 -12.71 -1.27
N ARG A 3 -21.99 -13.16 -2.34
CA ARG A 3 -22.67 -13.65 -3.55
C ARG A 3 -23.33 -15.03 -3.41
N ILE A 4 -22.90 -15.82 -2.42
CA ILE A 4 -23.58 -17.07 -2.06
C ILE A 4 -24.93 -16.73 -1.43
N ASN A 5 -24.99 -15.63 -0.68
CA ASN A 5 -26.22 -15.16 -0.02
C ASN A 5 -27.08 -14.28 -0.94
N ASP A 6 -26.49 -13.53 -1.87
CA ASP A 6 -27.17 -12.70 -2.86
C ASP A 6 -26.48 -12.77 -4.24
N PRO A 7 -26.97 -13.64 -5.15
CA PRO A 7 -26.42 -13.80 -6.49
C PRO A 7 -26.52 -12.57 -7.39
N SER A 8 -27.35 -11.57 -7.04
CA SER A 8 -27.49 -10.33 -7.81
C SER A 8 -26.29 -9.39 -7.68
N LEU A 9 -25.50 -9.57 -6.62
CA LEU A 9 -24.31 -8.76 -6.40
C LEU A 9 -23.22 -9.09 -7.44
N PRO A 10 -22.54 -8.05 -7.99
CA PRO A 10 -21.47 -8.27 -8.93
C PRO A 10 -20.33 -9.05 -8.27
N PRO A 11 -19.66 -9.97 -8.99
CA PRO A 11 -18.56 -10.75 -8.45
C PRO A 11 -17.38 -9.83 -8.09
N ARG A 12 -16.93 -9.95 -6.84
CA ARG A 12 -15.87 -9.14 -6.25
C ARG A 12 -14.79 -10.04 -5.63
N ILE A 13 -13.56 -9.56 -5.67
CA ILE A 13 -12.42 -10.15 -4.95
C ILE A 13 -11.86 -9.10 -4.00
N VAL A 14 -11.08 -9.55 -3.02
CA VAL A 14 -10.19 -8.68 -2.23
C VAL A 14 -8.76 -8.87 -2.74
N ALA A 15 -8.02 -7.78 -2.92
CA ALA A 15 -6.57 -7.84 -3.17
C ALA A 15 -5.84 -7.34 -1.92
N VAL A 16 -4.88 -8.12 -1.42
CA VAL A 16 -4.13 -7.80 -0.20
C VAL A 16 -2.65 -7.68 -0.54
N TYR A 17 -2.06 -6.52 -0.32
CA TYR A 17 -0.65 -6.27 -0.60
C TYR A 17 0.18 -6.29 0.68
N PHE A 18 1.35 -6.93 0.61
CA PHE A 18 2.31 -6.99 1.71
C PHE A 18 3.72 -7.16 1.17
N GLY A 19 4.73 -6.91 2.01
CA GLY A 19 6.14 -7.20 1.68
C GLY A 19 6.54 -8.59 2.15
N GLU A 20 7.67 -9.11 1.67
CA GLU A 20 8.20 -10.40 2.12
C GLU A 20 8.56 -10.39 3.61
N GLY A 21 8.90 -9.22 4.16
CA GLY A 21 9.05 -8.99 5.60
C GLY A 21 7.81 -9.34 6.40
N ALA A 22 6.67 -8.74 6.03
CA ALA A 22 5.37 -8.95 6.68
C ALA A 22 4.86 -10.40 6.55
N ALA A 23 5.36 -11.16 5.57
CA ALA A 23 5.01 -12.58 5.43
C ALA A 23 5.60 -13.48 6.52
N SER A 24 6.50 -12.97 7.38
CA SER A 24 7.00 -13.67 8.57
C SER A 24 6.15 -13.43 9.82
N GLU A 25 5.16 -12.53 9.76
CA GLU A 25 4.21 -12.32 10.86
C GLU A 25 3.23 -13.49 11.02
N GLY A 26 2.77 -13.72 12.24
CA GLY A 26 1.76 -14.75 12.53
C GLY A 26 0.43 -14.50 11.79
N ASP A 27 0.07 -13.24 11.58
CA ASP A 27 -1.16 -12.85 10.87
C ASP A 27 -1.16 -13.26 9.40
N PHE A 28 0.02 -13.33 8.76
CA PHE A 28 0.13 -13.89 7.40
C PHE A 28 -0.30 -15.35 7.38
N HIS A 29 0.20 -16.16 8.33
CA HIS A 29 -0.19 -17.57 8.47
C HIS A 29 -1.70 -17.70 8.72
N ALA A 30 -2.22 -16.94 9.70
CA ALA A 30 -3.63 -16.99 10.06
C ALA A 30 -4.55 -16.62 8.89
N ALA A 31 -4.24 -15.54 8.17
CA ALA A 31 -5.03 -15.06 7.04
C ALA A 31 -5.06 -16.07 5.89
N LEU A 32 -3.91 -16.65 5.52
CA LEU A 32 -3.85 -17.65 4.44
C LEU A 32 -4.67 -18.89 4.79
N ASN A 33 -4.53 -19.41 6.01
CA ASN A 33 -5.25 -20.60 6.44
C ASN A 33 -6.78 -20.37 6.49
N ILE A 34 -7.22 -19.23 7.03
CA ILE A 34 -8.65 -18.87 7.07
C ILE A 34 -9.18 -18.71 5.64
N ALA A 35 -8.44 -18.05 4.75
CA ALA A 35 -8.87 -17.85 3.38
C ALA A 35 -9.01 -19.17 2.60
N ALA A 36 -8.08 -20.11 2.81
CA ALA A 36 -8.11 -21.42 2.19
C ALA A 36 -9.29 -22.27 2.70
N THR A 37 -9.42 -22.40 4.03
CA THR A 37 -10.46 -23.23 4.65
C THR A 37 -11.88 -22.70 4.46
N ARG A 38 -12.04 -21.41 4.15
CA ARG A 38 -13.34 -20.76 3.93
C ARG A 38 -13.63 -20.40 2.48
N SER A 39 -12.81 -20.86 1.53
CA SER A 39 -13.01 -20.58 0.10
C SER A 39 -13.17 -19.08 -0.18
N CYS A 40 -12.30 -18.25 0.40
CA CYS A 40 -12.41 -16.80 0.29
C CYS A 40 -11.87 -16.32 -1.07
N PRO A 41 -12.59 -15.43 -1.80
CA PRO A 41 -12.14 -14.86 -3.07
C PRO A 41 -11.11 -13.75 -2.85
N VAL A 42 -9.89 -14.13 -2.47
CA VAL A 42 -8.81 -13.19 -2.10
C VAL A 42 -7.56 -13.44 -2.95
N VAL A 43 -6.94 -12.39 -3.44
CA VAL A 43 -5.63 -12.44 -4.09
C VAL A 43 -4.60 -11.79 -3.15
N PHE A 44 -3.73 -12.61 -2.58
CA PHE A 44 -2.59 -12.18 -1.77
C PHE A 44 -1.44 -11.82 -2.71
N ILE A 45 -0.89 -10.62 -2.60
CA ILE A 45 0.13 -10.08 -3.50
C ILE A 45 1.33 -9.66 -2.66
N CYS A 46 2.33 -10.53 -2.61
CA CYS A 46 3.62 -10.25 -1.99
C CYS A 46 4.49 -9.43 -2.95
N ARG A 47 4.94 -8.26 -2.50
CA ARG A 47 5.99 -7.47 -3.14
C ARG A 47 7.32 -7.84 -2.51
N ASN A 48 7.97 -8.86 -3.05
CA ASN A 48 9.26 -9.28 -2.55
C ASN A 48 10.34 -8.37 -3.15
N ASN A 49 10.85 -7.44 -2.34
CA ASN A 49 11.81 -6.44 -2.79
C ASN A 49 13.25 -6.71 -2.30
N GLY A 50 13.44 -7.86 -1.62
CA GLY A 50 14.70 -8.29 -1.05
C GLY A 50 14.98 -7.85 0.39
N TYR A 51 14.24 -6.88 0.95
CA TYR A 51 14.53 -6.27 2.24
C TYR A 51 13.30 -5.81 3.06
N ALA A 52 13.28 -6.22 4.33
CA ALA A 52 12.42 -5.68 5.37
C ALA A 52 13.18 -4.64 6.21
N ILE A 53 13.02 -3.35 5.91
CA ILE A 53 13.88 -2.27 6.43
C ILE A 53 15.34 -2.56 6.06
N SER A 54 16.14 -3.03 7.03
CA SER A 54 17.55 -3.41 6.88
C SER A 54 17.78 -4.91 6.76
N THR A 55 16.78 -5.74 7.10
CA THR A 55 16.90 -7.20 7.12
C THR A 55 16.79 -7.77 5.70
N PRO A 56 17.84 -8.41 5.18
CA PRO A 56 17.78 -9.07 3.87
C PRO A 56 16.94 -10.35 3.93
N THR A 57 16.40 -10.77 2.80
CA THR A 57 15.59 -12.02 2.69
C THR A 57 16.29 -13.28 3.20
N LEU A 58 17.63 -13.38 3.12
CA LEU A 58 18.41 -14.51 3.63
C LEU A 58 18.30 -14.68 5.16
N ASP A 59 18.06 -13.58 5.88
CA ASP A 59 17.82 -13.56 7.32
C ASP A 59 16.32 -13.58 7.63
N GLN A 60 15.46 -13.30 6.64
CA GLN A 60 14.01 -13.31 6.79
C GLN A 60 13.43 -14.73 6.70
N TYR A 61 13.97 -15.58 5.83
CA TYR A 61 13.51 -16.96 5.65
C TYR A 61 14.54 -17.84 4.94
N ARG A 62 14.37 -19.16 5.06
CA ARG A 62 15.20 -20.17 4.38
C ARG A 62 14.48 -20.98 3.30
N GLY A 63 13.16 -20.82 3.18
CA GLY A 63 12.38 -21.41 2.11
C GLY A 63 12.57 -20.71 0.77
N ASP A 64 11.97 -21.26 -0.28
CA ASP A 64 11.97 -20.65 -1.61
C ASP A 64 10.94 -19.50 -1.68
N GLY A 65 11.30 -18.35 -1.11
CA GLY A 65 10.49 -17.14 -1.10
C GLY A 65 9.13 -17.30 -0.43
N ILE A 66 8.18 -16.48 -0.87
CA ILE A 66 6.81 -16.46 -0.35
C ILE A 66 5.89 -17.37 -1.17
N ALA A 67 6.09 -17.48 -2.49
CA ALA A 67 5.26 -18.32 -3.36
C ALA A 67 5.21 -19.79 -2.92
N SER A 68 6.31 -20.36 -2.44
CA SER A 68 6.36 -21.76 -1.96
C SER A 68 5.49 -22.00 -0.72
N ARG A 69 5.22 -20.96 0.09
CA ARG A 69 4.45 -21.08 1.33
C ARG A 69 2.97 -21.35 1.08
N GLY A 70 2.39 -20.80 0.01
CA GLY A 70 0.96 -20.98 -0.27
C GLY A 70 0.58 -22.44 -0.54
N ILE A 71 1.50 -23.25 -1.07
CA ILE A 71 1.29 -24.69 -1.31
C ILE A 71 0.93 -25.40 0.00
N GLY A 72 1.57 -25.04 1.11
CA GLY A 72 1.30 -25.61 2.44
C GLY A 72 -0.14 -25.38 2.94
N TYR A 73 -0.85 -24.41 2.37
CA TYR A 73 -2.26 -24.11 2.69
C TYR A 73 -3.23 -24.59 1.59
N GLY A 74 -2.75 -25.28 0.56
CA GLY A 74 -3.56 -25.66 -0.60
C GLY A 74 -3.95 -24.47 -1.50
N ILE A 75 -3.19 -23.38 -1.45
CA ILE A 75 -3.41 -22.16 -2.23
C ILE A 75 -2.62 -22.25 -3.53
N ASP A 76 -3.26 -21.96 -4.67
CA ASP A 76 -2.52 -21.86 -5.93
C ASP A 76 -1.60 -20.64 -5.88
N THR A 77 -0.35 -20.82 -6.27
CA THR A 77 0.65 -19.77 -6.19
C THR A 77 1.37 -19.54 -7.52
N ILE A 78 1.81 -18.30 -7.73
CA ILE A 78 2.65 -17.94 -8.87
C ILE A 78 3.69 -16.91 -8.44
N ARG A 79 4.94 -17.11 -8.88
CA ARG A 79 5.99 -16.09 -8.82
C ARG A 79 6.09 -15.40 -10.18
N VAL A 80 6.17 -14.08 -10.18
CA VAL A 80 6.29 -13.25 -11.38
C VAL A 80 7.45 -12.29 -11.29
N ASP A 81 7.98 -11.89 -12.44
CA ASP A 81 8.81 -10.71 -12.57
C ASP A 81 7.96 -9.47 -12.26
N GLY A 82 8.20 -8.85 -11.11
CA GLY A 82 7.47 -7.68 -10.63
C GLY A 82 7.85 -6.38 -11.35
N ASN A 83 8.95 -6.38 -12.11
CA ASN A 83 9.36 -5.27 -12.96
C ASN A 83 8.79 -5.38 -14.39
N ASP A 84 8.07 -6.46 -14.69
CA ASP A 84 7.31 -6.62 -15.93
C ASP A 84 5.82 -6.31 -15.70
N VAL A 85 5.37 -5.15 -16.17
CA VAL A 85 3.96 -4.72 -16.02
C VAL A 85 2.98 -5.69 -16.67
N TRP A 86 3.37 -6.36 -17.76
CA TRP A 86 2.50 -7.29 -18.48
C TRP A 86 2.41 -8.62 -17.73
N ALA A 87 3.52 -9.12 -17.19
CA ALA A 87 3.52 -10.32 -16.35
C ALA A 87 2.65 -10.12 -15.10
N VAL A 88 2.83 -9.00 -14.39
CA VAL A 88 2.03 -8.66 -13.21
C VAL A 88 0.55 -8.53 -13.57
N ARG A 89 0.24 -7.86 -14.69
CA ARG A 89 -1.15 -7.68 -15.16
C ARG A 89 -1.81 -9.02 -15.49
N GLU A 90 -1.16 -9.88 -16.27
CA GLU A 90 -1.74 -11.16 -16.67
C GLU A 90 -1.89 -12.12 -15.49
N ALA A 91 -0.90 -12.19 -14.60
CA ALA A 91 -1.00 -12.99 -13.38
C ALA A 91 -2.12 -12.50 -12.47
N THR A 92 -2.26 -11.19 -12.27
CA THR A 92 -3.33 -10.62 -11.45
C THR A 92 -4.71 -10.86 -12.09
N LYS A 93 -4.81 -10.71 -13.41
CA LYS A 93 -6.05 -10.98 -14.15
C LYS A 93 -6.45 -12.45 -14.04
N LYS A 94 -5.50 -13.38 -14.19
CA LYS A 94 -5.75 -14.81 -14.05
C LYS A 94 -6.09 -15.20 -12.60
N ALA A 95 -5.37 -14.66 -11.62
CA ALA A 95 -5.66 -14.85 -10.20
C ALA A 95 -7.06 -14.37 -9.84
N ARG A 96 -7.49 -13.20 -10.34
CA ARG A 96 -8.87 -12.72 -10.15
C ARG A 96 -9.89 -13.69 -10.73
N GLN A 97 -9.65 -14.22 -11.94
CA GLN A 97 -10.55 -15.19 -12.55
C GLN A 97 -10.66 -16.46 -11.69
N MET A 98 -9.53 -17.01 -11.27
CA MET A 98 -9.47 -18.21 -10.43
C MET A 98 -10.10 -17.99 -9.04
N ALA A 99 -9.86 -16.83 -8.44
CA ALA A 99 -10.38 -16.52 -7.11
C ALA A 99 -11.92 -16.43 -7.07
N LEU A 100 -12.56 -16.22 -8.22
CA LEU A 100 -14.02 -16.18 -8.38
C LEU A 100 -14.63 -17.54 -8.77
N GLN A 101 -13.82 -18.57 -9.02
CA GLN A 101 -14.29 -19.91 -9.37
C GLN A 101 -14.62 -20.72 -8.10
N ASP A 102 -15.39 -21.80 -8.27
CA ASP A 102 -15.65 -22.84 -7.26
C ASP A 102 -16.15 -22.33 -5.90
N GLY A 103 -16.95 -21.25 -5.89
CA GLY A 103 -17.46 -20.63 -4.66
C GLY A 103 -16.49 -19.66 -3.98
N GLY A 104 -15.26 -19.59 -4.47
CA GLY A 104 -14.19 -18.70 -4.04
C GLY A 104 -12.91 -19.47 -3.72
N LYS A 105 -11.76 -18.94 -4.14
CA LYS A 105 -10.45 -19.56 -3.86
C LYS A 105 -9.41 -18.48 -3.60
N PRO A 106 -8.58 -18.59 -2.55
CA PRO A 106 -7.45 -17.69 -2.41
C PRO A 106 -6.37 -18.00 -3.46
N ILE A 107 -5.67 -16.97 -3.92
CA ILE A 107 -4.50 -17.09 -4.81
C ILE A 107 -3.35 -16.28 -4.20
N LEU A 108 -2.12 -16.79 -4.30
CA LEU A 108 -0.93 -16.08 -3.85
C LEU A 108 -0.02 -15.73 -5.03
N ILE A 109 0.25 -14.45 -5.22
CA ILE A 109 1.22 -13.93 -6.19
C ILE A 109 2.43 -13.42 -5.43
N GLU A 110 3.63 -13.86 -5.81
CA GLU A 110 4.89 -13.26 -5.39
C GLU A 110 5.49 -12.48 -6.56
N ALA A 111 5.43 -11.15 -6.50
CA ALA A 111 6.08 -10.27 -7.45
C ALA A 111 7.50 -9.95 -6.98
N MET A 112 8.49 -10.45 -7.71
CA MET A 112 9.90 -10.19 -7.43
C MET A 112 10.28 -8.82 -7.98
N SER A 113 10.75 -7.92 -7.13
CA SER A 113 11.17 -6.57 -7.52
C SER A 113 12.32 -6.11 -6.63
N TYR A 114 12.64 -4.82 -6.64
CA TYR A 114 13.72 -4.25 -5.84
C TYR A 114 13.35 -2.88 -5.28
N ARG A 115 13.63 -2.65 -4.00
CA ARG A 115 13.43 -1.34 -3.36
C ARG A 115 14.62 -0.44 -3.67
N VAL A 116 14.54 0.27 -4.80
CA VAL A 116 15.60 1.18 -5.28
C VAL A 116 15.93 2.30 -4.26
N SER A 117 14.91 2.87 -3.62
CA SER A 117 15.08 3.94 -2.63
C SER A 117 15.36 3.38 -1.22
N HIS A 118 15.60 4.27 -0.26
CA HIS A 118 15.60 3.94 1.16
C HIS A 118 14.25 3.36 1.61
N HIS A 119 14.21 2.77 2.81
CA HIS A 119 12.95 2.25 3.37
C HIS A 119 11.92 3.36 3.60
N SER A 120 12.37 4.47 4.17
CA SER A 120 11.57 5.68 4.46
C SER A 120 12.50 6.90 4.51
N THR A 121 11.95 8.09 4.79
CA THR A 121 12.73 9.32 5.02
C THR A 121 13.58 9.26 6.31
N SER A 122 13.31 8.31 7.20
CA SER A 122 14.05 8.09 8.45
C SER A 122 15.13 7.00 8.34
N ASP A 123 15.34 6.45 7.14
CA ASP A 123 16.27 5.34 6.89
C ASP A 123 17.40 5.75 5.95
N ASP A 124 18.63 5.32 6.27
CA ASP A 124 19.75 5.34 5.33
C ASP A 124 20.11 3.91 4.93
N SER A 125 19.68 3.54 3.74
CA SER A 125 19.89 2.19 3.26
C SER A 125 21.32 1.83 2.88
N PHE A 126 22.20 2.82 2.72
CA PHE A 126 23.62 2.55 2.45
C PHE A 126 24.36 2.05 3.69
N ALA A 127 23.74 2.11 4.87
CA ALA A 127 24.24 1.48 6.08
C ALA A 127 24.23 -0.06 6.01
N TYR A 128 23.39 -0.67 5.15
CA TYR A 128 23.22 -2.12 5.09
C TYR A 128 23.11 -2.69 3.65
N ARG A 129 23.17 -1.86 2.61
CA ARG A 129 23.19 -2.29 1.19
C ARG A 129 24.33 -1.66 0.43
N ALA A 130 24.92 -2.43 -0.47
CA ALA A 130 25.98 -1.92 -1.32
C ALA A 130 25.41 -0.97 -2.39
N ARG A 131 26.05 0.19 -2.58
CA ARG A 131 25.65 1.16 -3.64
C ARG A 131 25.60 0.53 -5.03
N VAL A 132 26.55 -0.35 -5.33
CA VAL A 132 26.63 -1.03 -6.63
C VAL A 132 25.40 -1.88 -6.94
N GLU A 133 24.84 -2.55 -5.92
CA GLU A 133 23.64 -3.37 -6.05
C GLU A 133 22.43 -2.51 -6.46
N VAL A 134 22.23 -1.37 -5.78
CA VAL A 134 21.14 -0.44 -6.06
C VAL A 134 21.26 0.15 -7.48
N GLU A 135 22.47 0.56 -7.87
CA GLU A 135 22.71 1.13 -9.20
C GLU A 135 22.53 0.11 -10.32
N ASP A 136 22.88 -1.16 -10.09
CA ASP A 136 22.64 -2.23 -11.06
C ASP A 136 21.14 -2.46 -11.27
N TRP A 137 20.32 -2.49 -10.22
CA TRP A 137 18.86 -2.57 -10.35
C TRP A 137 18.27 -1.35 -11.07
N LYS A 138 18.68 -0.13 -10.71
CA LYS A 138 18.24 1.10 -11.38
C LYS A 138 18.48 1.08 -12.89
N ARG A 139 19.65 0.60 -13.31
CA ARG A 139 20.09 0.63 -14.70
C ARG A 139 19.54 -0.54 -15.51
N ARG A 140 19.57 -1.75 -14.95
CA ARG A 140 19.31 -2.98 -15.71
C ARG A 140 17.85 -3.37 -15.72
N ASP A 141 17.15 -3.21 -14.59
CA ASP A 141 15.82 -3.76 -14.42
C ASP A 141 14.86 -2.77 -13.76
N ASN A 142 14.54 -1.72 -14.52
CA ASN A 142 13.58 -0.69 -14.13
C ASN A 142 12.28 -0.85 -14.94
N PRO A 143 11.10 -0.97 -14.28
CA PRO A 143 9.82 -1.22 -14.96
C PRO A 143 9.41 -0.10 -15.93
N ILE A 144 9.72 1.16 -15.59
CA ILE A 144 9.39 2.31 -16.44
C ILE A 144 10.24 2.28 -17.70
N SER A 145 11.56 2.09 -17.55
CA SER A 145 12.48 2.00 -18.69
C SER A 145 12.16 0.80 -19.58
N ARG A 146 11.79 -0.35 -19.00
CA ARG A 146 11.38 -1.56 -19.75
C ARG A 146 10.12 -1.30 -20.56
N LEU A 147 9.07 -0.75 -19.94
CA LEU A 147 7.82 -0.44 -20.62
C LEU A 147 8.03 0.61 -21.72
N ARG A 148 8.79 1.66 -21.44
CA ARG A 148 9.11 2.71 -22.42
C ARG A 148 9.75 2.12 -23.68
N LYS A 149 10.81 1.31 -23.52
CA LYS A 149 11.49 0.65 -24.66
C LYS A 149 10.54 -0.23 -25.47
N TYR A 150 9.64 -0.96 -24.80
CA TYR A 150 8.62 -1.75 -25.48
C TYR A 150 7.66 -0.87 -26.30
N MET A 151 7.21 0.25 -25.73
CA MET A 151 6.28 1.16 -26.40
C MET A 151 6.92 1.93 -27.57
N GLU A 152 8.20 2.32 -27.43
CA GLU A 152 9.00 2.92 -28.51
C GLU A 152 9.18 1.92 -29.67
N ALA A 153 9.50 0.65 -29.36
CA ALA A 153 9.60 -0.41 -30.37
C ALA A 153 8.26 -0.75 -31.05
N LYS A 154 7.14 -0.33 -30.46
CA LYS A 154 5.79 -0.43 -31.05
C LYS A 154 5.33 0.86 -31.72
N GLU A 155 6.19 1.89 -31.78
CA GLU A 155 5.91 3.20 -32.38
C GLU A 155 4.70 3.92 -31.74
N ILE A 156 4.31 3.53 -30.52
CA ILE A 156 3.21 4.16 -29.78
C ILE A 156 3.70 5.18 -28.76
N TRP A 157 5.01 5.24 -28.49
CA TRP A 157 5.67 6.20 -27.60
C TRP A 157 6.94 6.78 -28.23
N ASP A 158 7.27 8.00 -27.86
CA ASP A 158 8.43 8.75 -28.36
C ASP A 158 8.85 9.81 -27.32
N GLU A 159 9.96 10.50 -27.58
CA GLU A 159 10.52 11.52 -26.68
C GLU A 159 9.58 12.73 -26.48
N ALA A 160 8.81 13.10 -27.51
CA ALA A 160 7.89 14.23 -27.41
C ALA A 160 6.74 13.90 -26.44
N LYS A 161 6.15 12.70 -26.57
CA LYS A 161 5.13 12.19 -25.64
C LYS A 161 5.68 12.01 -24.23
N ASP A 162 6.91 11.51 -24.08
CA ASP A 162 7.54 11.35 -22.76
C ASP A 162 7.72 12.69 -22.05
N LYS A 163 8.22 13.70 -22.78
CA LYS A 163 8.38 15.06 -22.26
C LYS A 163 7.03 15.68 -21.91
N GLU A 164 6.04 15.61 -22.80
CA GLU A 164 4.70 16.11 -22.57
C GLU A 164 4.06 15.47 -21.32
N ALA A 165 4.14 14.14 -21.19
CA ALA A 165 3.62 13.41 -20.05
C ALA A 165 4.31 13.82 -18.74
N ARG A 166 5.65 13.94 -18.73
CA ARG A 166 6.41 14.37 -17.55
C ARG A 166 6.05 15.79 -17.13
N GLU A 167 5.94 16.71 -18.07
CA GLU A 167 5.57 18.10 -17.81
C GLU A 167 4.11 18.21 -17.33
N GLY A 168 3.19 17.42 -17.90
CA GLY A 168 1.82 17.28 -17.41
C GLY A 168 1.76 16.79 -15.97
N ILE A 169 2.33 15.62 -15.69
CA ILE A 169 2.35 15.01 -14.36
C ILE A 169 3.01 15.95 -13.34
N LYS A 170 4.12 16.61 -13.69
CA LYS A 170 4.77 17.58 -12.80
C LYS A 170 3.85 18.75 -12.45
N ARG A 171 3.13 19.29 -13.43
CA ARG A 171 2.16 20.38 -13.19
C ARG A 171 1.03 19.90 -12.26
N ASP A 172 0.50 18.70 -12.48
CA ASP A 172 -0.58 18.15 -11.66
C ASP A 172 -0.14 17.91 -10.22
N VAL A 173 1.06 17.34 -10.02
CA VAL A 173 1.64 17.13 -8.69
C VAL A 173 1.88 18.46 -7.96
N LEU A 174 2.47 19.45 -8.64
CA LEU A 174 2.70 20.76 -8.01
C LEU A 174 1.40 21.50 -7.69
N LYS A 175 0.38 21.37 -8.54
CA LYS A 175 -0.95 21.93 -8.28
C LYS A 175 -1.58 21.28 -7.05
N ALA A 176 -1.56 19.95 -6.95
CA ALA A 176 -2.09 19.23 -5.80
C ALA A 176 -1.32 19.56 -4.52
N PHE A 177 0.01 19.65 -4.58
CA PHE A 177 0.86 20.06 -3.46
C PHE A 177 0.50 21.46 -2.96
N SER A 178 0.43 22.45 -3.86
CA SER A 178 0.04 23.82 -3.49
C SER A 178 -1.40 23.96 -3.01
N GLN A 179 -2.32 23.07 -3.42
CA GLN A 179 -3.67 23.01 -2.87
C GLN A 179 -3.63 22.48 -1.43
N ALA A 180 -2.95 21.36 -1.20
CA ALA A 180 -2.79 20.76 0.12
C ALA A 180 -2.10 21.70 1.13
N GLU A 181 -1.06 22.44 0.72
CA GLU A 181 -0.38 23.41 1.61
C GLU A 181 -1.26 24.58 2.06
N ARG A 182 -2.35 24.86 1.33
CA ARG A 182 -3.29 25.94 1.68
C ARG A 182 -4.43 25.46 2.55
N GLU A 183 -4.62 24.14 2.67
CA GLU A 183 -5.63 23.58 3.55
C GLU A 183 -5.22 23.83 5.00
N LYS A 184 -6.21 24.23 5.81
CA LYS A 184 -6.01 24.26 7.26
C LYS A 184 -5.84 22.84 7.76
N LYS A 185 -5.14 22.70 8.89
CA LYS A 185 -5.14 21.47 9.67
C LYS A 185 -6.59 21.10 10.05
N PRO A 186 -6.88 19.80 10.23
CA PRO A 186 -8.20 19.34 10.67
C PRO A 186 -8.70 20.08 11.91
N PRO A 187 -10.01 20.16 12.16
CA PRO A 187 -10.51 20.75 13.40
C PRO A 187 -9.97 20.01 14.63
N ILE A 188 -9.74 20.71 15.74
CA ILE A 188 -9.15 20.13 16.96
C ILE A 188 -10.05 19.00 17.49
N ARG A 189 -11.39 19.14 17.38
CA ARG A 189 -12.34 18.10 17.80
C ARG A 189 -12.14 16.75 17.11
N ALA A 190 -11.51 16.71 15.93
CA ALA A 190 -11.27 15.48 15.19
C ALA A 190 -10.40 14.49 15.96
N MET A 191 -9.65 14.94 16.98
CA MET A 191 -8.89 14.04 17.85
C MET A 191 -9.77 13.20 18.80
N PHE A 192 -11.05 13.57 18.98
CA PHE A 192 -12.03 12.86 19.81
C PHE A 192 -13.09 12.12 18.98
N GLU A 193 -13.26 12.53 17.73
CA GLU A 193 -14.16 11.89 16.76
C GLU A 193 -13.55 10.57 16.24
N ASP A 194 -14.38 9.70 15.66
CA ASP A 194 -14.01 8.41 15.06
C ASP A 194 -13.33 7.38 15.99
N VAL A 195 -13.23 7.66 17.30
CA VAL A 195 -12.82 6.67 18.31
C VAL A 195 -13.91 5.60 18.51
N TYR A 196 -15.16 6.05 18.55
CA TYR A 196 -16.37 5.23 18.56
C TYR A 196 -17.36 5.80 17.53
N GLU A 197 -18.43 5.07 17.22
CA GLU A 197 -19.51 5.56 16.33
C GLU A 197 -20.13 6.87 16.83
N GLU A 198 -20.29 6.99 18.15
CA GLU A 198 -20.82 8.16 18.83
C GLU A 198 -19.84 8.62 19.91
N LEU A 199 -19.69 9.93 20.10
CA LEU A 199 -18.87 10.48 21.17
C LEU A 199 -19.41 10.07 22.54
N THR A 200 -18.61 9.33 23.30
CA THR A 200 -18.96 8.92 24.66
C THR A 200 -19.00 10.12 25.62
N PRO A 201 -19.74 10.03 26.74
CA PRO A 201 -19.75 11.08 27.75
C PRO A 201 -18.36 11.47 28.24
N GLU A 202 -17.45 10.51 28.37
CA GLU A 202 -16.06 10.72 28.80
C GLU A 202 -15.26 11.50 27.75
N LEU A 203 -15.40 11.17 26.46
CA LEU A 203 -14.73 11.89 25.37
C LEU A 203 -15.26 13.32 25.26
N ARG A 204 -16.57 13.53 25.46
CA ARG A 204 -17.15 14.89 25.52
C ARG A 204 -16.59 15.68 26.70
N ALA A 205 -16.44 15.06 27.87
CA ALA A 205 -15.84 15.71 29.03
C ALA A 205 -14.36 16.07 28.80
N GLN A 206 -13.57 15.18 28.20
CA GLN A 206 -12.17 15.44 27.83
C GLN A 206 -12.04 16.55 26.77
N MET A 207 -12.96 16.56 25.79
CA MET A 207 -13.02 17.62 24.78
C MET A 207 -13.33 18.99 25.40
N GLN A 208 -14.27 19.04 26.36
CA GLN A 208 -14.56 20.24 27.13
C GLN A 208 -13.37 20.67 28.01
N GLU A 209 -12.68 19.72 28.65
CA GLU A 209 -11.49 20.02 29.45
C GLU A 209 -10.37 20.65 28.59
N LEU A 210 -10.13 20.12 27.40
CA LEU A 210 -9.18 20.71 26.45
C LEU A 210 -9.60 22.13 26.06
N ARG A 211 -10.89 22.35 25.82
CA ARG A 211 -11.41 23.69 25.51
C ARG A 211 -11.11 24.66 26.65
N ASP A 212 -11.46 24.29 27.88
CA ASP A 212 -11.25 25.12 29.07
C ASP A 212 -9.74 25.43 29.27
N TYR A 213 -8.88 24.47 28.94
CA TYR A 213 -7.43 24.63 28.99
C TYR A 213 -6.92 25.64 27.94
N LEU A 214 -7.38 25.53 26.68
CA LEU A 214 -7.02 26.47 25.60
C LEU A 214 -7.56 27.88 25.87
N GLU A 215 -8.67 28.02 26.59
CA GLU A 215 -9.16 29.33 27.05
C GLU A 215 -8.30 29.93 28.17
N ARG A 216 -7.77 29.09 29.07
CA ARG A 216 -6.89 29.52 30.17
C ARG A 216 -5.50 29.92 29.68
N TYR A 217 -5.01 29.30 28.61
CA TYR A 217 -3.66 29.48 28.07
C TYR A 217 -3.68 29.82 26.57
N PRO A 218 -4.27 30.97 26.17
CA PRO A 218 -4.51 31.30 24.77
C PRO A 218 -3.22 31.56 23.96
N ASP A 219 -2.12 31.93 24.63
CA ASP A 219 -0.85 32.30 23.98
C ASP A 219 0.13 31.11 23.87
N GLU A 220 -0.20 29.95 24.45
CA GLU A 220 0.68 28.77 24.46
C GLU A 220 0.53 27.91 23.18
N TYR A 221 -0.53 28.12 22.39
CA TYR A 221 -0.84 27.31 21.20
C TYR A 221 -1.27 28.18 20.01
N ASP A 222 -0.66 27.95 18.85
CA ASP A 222 -1.13 28.53 17.59
C ASP A 222 -2.28 27.68 17.00
N LEU A 223 -3.50 28.17 17.17
CA LEU A 223 -4.72 27.53 16.67
C LEU A 223 -5.16 28.10 15.31
N GLY A 224 -4.45 29.08 14.75
CA GLY A 224 -4.81 29.76 13.51
C GLY A 224 -4.77 28.83 12.29
N GLU A 225 -3.87 27.86 12.34
CA GLU A 225 -3.69 26.85 11.29
C GLU A 225 -4.77 25.77 11.28
N TYR A 226 -5.57 25.62 12.34
CA TYR A 226 -6.61 24.60 12.46
C TYR A 226 -7.97 25.13 12.00
N GLU A 227 -8.75 24.28 11.32
CA GLU A 227 -10.13 24.59 10.95
C GLU A 227 -10.98 24.87 12.19
N GLY A 228 -11.70 25.99 12.22
CA GLY A 228 -12.49 26.43 13.38
C GLY A 228 -11.68 26.84 14.62
N GLY A 229 -10.36 26.66 14.63
CA GLY A 229 -9.50 26.94 15.79
C GLY A 229 -10.04 26.30 17.08
N LYS A 230 -9.99 27.02 18.21
CA LYS A 230 -10.59 26.55 19.46
C LYS A 230 -12.09 26.30 19.38
N ASN A 231 -12.80 27.05 18.53
CA ASN A 231 -14.26 26.93 18.40
C ASN A 231 -14.67 25.63 17.71
N SER A 232 -13.72 24.89 17.12
CA SER A 232 -13.99 23.54 16.67
C SER A 232 -14.37 22.58 17.81
N LEU A 233 -14.03 22.93 19.07
CA LEU A 233 -14.40 22.15 20.26
C LEU A 233 -15.77 22.51 20.82
N ASP A 234 -16.47 23.48 20.22
CA ASP A 234 -17.88 23.72 20.54
C ASP A 234 -18.72 22.53 20.05
N SER A 235 -19.51 21.96 20.96
CA SER A 235 -20.43 20.84 20.69
C SER A 235 -21.46 21.14 19.63
#